data_AF-A0A7J8FM21-F1
#
_entry.id   AF-A0A7J8FM21-F1
#
_cell.length_a   1.000
_cell.length_b   1.000
_cell.length_c   1.000
_cell.angle_alpha   90.00
_cell.angle_beta   90.00
_cell.angle_gamma   90.00
#
_symmetry.space_group_name_H-M   'P 1'
#
loop_
_entity.id
_entity.type
_entity.pdbx_description
1 polymer ?
#
loop_
_entity_poly.entity_id
_entity_poly.type
_entity_poly.pdbx_seq_one_letter_code
_entity_poly.pdbx_strand_id
1 'polypeptide(L)'
;MGGCFCIPGEPSLSWDPGKETPSKDPAVSSEFISSSEDKEKCFLPQNMIPDLTLSFSVKSRSKRCVNGPLQEAARRRLWALENEDQEVRALFKDLSARLVGIQSQKSQFLITFKTLEEIWKFSTYLNLGYVSACLEHILFDHHYWLNCRLVEDTEIQVSIDDKHLETMYLGLLTHEGHFFCRATSSVAQPAEKEGECLTLCKNELISVKIADGGSEWEGVSLVTGQRGLVPVSALEPLPLPFHQWFLKNYPGSCSLSRKRDCVGSCQIGRGKCKAWKEYEREEKDELNLCRGDSIEIIGVVIPGLQWFIGKSTCSGEVGFVPTRNIDPDSYSPIW
;
A
#
# COMPACT_ATOMS: atom_id res chain seq x y z
N MET A 1 -48.63 8.86 -63.84
CA MET A 1 -47.89 7.59 -63.73
C MET A 1 -46.40 7.90 -63.64
N GLY A 2 -45.74 7.45 -62.56
CA GLY A 2 -44.27 7.34 -62.34
C GLY A 2 -43.46 8.66 -62.36
N GLY A 3 -42.67 9.09 -61.38
CA GLY A 3 -41.99 8.43 -60.27
C GLY A 3 -40.47 8.46 -60.48
N CYS A 4 -39.71 9.23 -59.68
CA CYS A 4 -38.45 8.80 -59.05
C CYS A 4 -37.87 9.87 -58.08
N PHE A 5 -37.18 9.38 -57.05
CA PHE A 5 -36.72 10.05 -55.81
C PHE A 5 -35.32 10.70 -55.89
N CYS A 6 -35.07 11.74 -55.07
CA CYS A 6 -34.05 11.81 -53.97
C CYS A 6 -33.63 13.27 -53.61
N ILE A 7 -33.60 13.57 -52.30
CA ILE A 7 -33.08 14.73 -51.51
C ILE A 7 -32.21 14.08 -50.37
N PRO A 8 -31.30 14.70 -49.55
CA PRO A 8 -30.93 16.12 -49.21
C PRO A 8 -29.41 16.40 -49.27
N GLY A 9 -28.83 17.57 -48.92
CA GLY A 9 -29.29 18.83 -48.32
C GLY A 9 -28.07 19.67 -47.87
N GLU A 10 -28.21 21.00 -47.90
CA GLU A 10 -27.22 22.00 -47.43
C GLU A 10 -27.39 22.32 -45.94
N PRO A 11 -26.45 23.09 -45.36
CA PRO A 11 -26.87 24.28 -44.61
C PRO A 11 -26.04 25.55 -44.89
N SER A 12 -26.68 26.68 -44.60
CA SER A 12 -26.41 28.03 -45.10
C SER A 12 -26.01 29.05 -44.00
N LEU A 13 -25.29 30.12 -44.40
CA LEU A 13 -25.25 31.53 -43.88
C LEU A 13 -24.48 31.79 -42.56
N SER A 14 -23.75 32.91 -42.33
CA SER A 14 -23.60 34.23 -42.98
C SER A 14 -22.32 34.98 -42.52
N TRP A 15 -22.07 36.15 -43.13
CA TRP A 15 -20.83 36.95 -43.31
C TRP A 15 -20.67 38.13 -42.30
N ASP A 16 -19.42 38.32 -41.78
CA ASP A 16 -18.57 39.49 -41.36
C ASP A 16 -19.13 40.96 -41.20
N PRO A 17 -18.43 41.98 -40.59
CA PRO A 17 -16.96 42.23 -40.62
C PRO A 17 -16.27 42.99 -39.43
N GLY A 18 -14.91 43.03 -39.39
CA GLY A 18 -14.16 44.25 -39.00
C GLY A 18 -12.89 44.17 -38.13
N LYS A 19 -11.71 44.05 -38.80
CA LYS A 19 -10.44 44.82 -38.62
C LYS A 19 -9.88 45.20 -37.22
N GLU A 20 -8.71 44.64 -36.88
CA GLU A 20 -7.38 45.31 -36.69
C GLU A 20 -6.43 44.54 -35.73
N THR A 21 -5.21 44.27 -36.20
CA THR A 21 -4.01 43.75 -35.47
C THR A 21 -3.25 44.90 -34.77
N PRO A 22 -2.13 44.70 -34.02
CA PRO A 22 -1.47 43.49 -33.47
C PRO A 22 -0.98 43.63 -31.99
N SER A 23 -0.66 42.54 -31.28
CA SER A 23 0.65 42.37 -30.60
C SER A 23 0.78 41.07 -29.78
N LYS A 24 1.83 40.30 -30.14
CA LYS A 24 2.66 39.37 -29.34
C LYS A 24 2.04 38.64 -28.13
N ASP A 25 1.79 37.34 -28.32
CA ASP A 25 1.83 36.32 -27.26
C ASP A 25 3.09 35.44 -27.40
N PRO A 26 3.80 35.13 -26.30
CA PRO A 26 4.59 33.91 -26.20
C PRO A 26 3.83 32.84 -25.40
N ALA A 27 3.74 31.65 -25.99
CA ALA A 27 3.68 30.33 -25.34
C ALA A 27 2.77 30.17 -24.09
N VAL A 28 1.54 29.68 -24.31
CA VAL A 28 0.74 29.05 -23.24
C VAL A 28 1.06 27.56 -23.19
N SER A 29 1.76 27.20 -22.12
CA SER A 29 1.92 25.85 -21.60
C SER A 29 0.55 25.27 -21.21
N SER A 30 0.23 24.08 -21.69
CA SER A 30 -0.94 23.32 -21.26
C SER A 30 -0.69 22.75 -19.86
N GLU A 31 -1.14 23.46 -18.83
CA GLU A 31 -1.27 22.88 -17.49
C GLU A 31 -2.52 21.98 -17.45
N PHE A 32 -2.25 20.69 -17.32
CA PHE A 32 -3.23 19.69 -16.90
C PHE A 32 -3.75 20.08 -15.51
N ILE A 33 -4.99 20.51 -15.45
CA ILE A 33 -5.75 20.60 -14.20
C ILE A 33 -6.05 19.16 -13.75
N SER A 34 -5.22 18.62 -12.86
CA SER A 34 -5.58 17.41 -12.11
C SER A 34 -6.49 17.81 -10.94
N SER A 35 -7.71 17.28 -11.00
CA SER A 35 -8.80 17.34 -10.02
C SER A 35 -8.39 17.40 -8.54
N SER A 36 -8.88 18.41 -7.81
CA SER A 36 -8.69 18.57 -6.37
C SER A 36 -9.65 17.74 -5.50
N GLU A 37 -10.61 17.02 -6.09
CA GLU A 37 -11.70 16.35 -5.36
C GLU A 37 -11.32 15.01 -4.68
N ASP A 38 -10.14 14.45 -4.96
CA ASP A 38 -9.71 13.18 -4.36
C ASP A 38 -8.84 13.34 -3.10
N LYS A 39 -8.37 14.54 -2.77
CA LYS A 39 -7.44 14.75 -1.64
C LYS A 39 -8.13 14.88 -0.29
N GLU A 40 -9.37 15.37 -0.25
CA GLU A 40 -10.12 15.58 0.99
C GLU A 40 -10.69 14.27 1.57
N LYS A 41 -10.62 13.17 0.81
CA LYS A 41 -11.16 11.86 1.21
C LYS A 41 -10.26 11.03 2.12
N CYS A 42 -8.98 11.40 2.30
CA CYS A 42 -8.01 10.56 3.02
C CYS A 42 -8.37 10.30 4.50
N PHE A 43 -9.24 11.12 5.10
CA PHE A 43 -9.51 11.10 6.54
C PHE A 43 -11.01 11.11 6.91
N LEU A 44 -11.90 10.94 5.92
CA LEU A 44 -13.33 10.87 6.20
C LEU A 44 -13.73 9.42 6.55
N PRO A 45 -14.35 9.18 7.71
CA PRO A 45 -14.90 7.87 8.03
C PRO A 45 -16.08 7.57 7.09
N GLN A 46 -15.83 6.82 6.01
CA GLN A 46 -16.89 6.25 5.18
C GLN A 46 -17.52 5.07 5.92
N ASN A 47 -18.85 4.95 5.84
CA ASN A 47 -19.64 3.88 6.46
C ASN A 47 -18.99 2.51 6.18
N MET A 48 -18.38 1.94 7.21
CA MET A 48 -17.52 0.77 7.07
C MET A 48 -18.36 -0.48 6.90
N ILE A 49 -18.11 -1.23 5.82
CA ILE A 49 -18.30 -2.67 5.85
C ILE A 49 -17.06 -3.21 6.59
N PRO A 50 -17.20 -3.78 7.80
CA PRO A 50 -16.06 -4.20 8.61
C PRO A 50 -15.37 -5.47 8.09
N ASP A 51 -15.91 -6.09 7.04
CA ASP A 51 -15.53 -7.43 6.60
C ASP A 51 -14.72 -7.37 5.29
N LEU A 52 -13.44 -7.72 5.37
CA LEU A 52 -12.52 -7.80 4.25
C LEU A 52 -12.69 -9.16 3.58
N THR A 53 -12.84 -9.14 2.26
CA THR A 53 -12.92 -10.38 1.47
C THR A 53 -11.54 -10.86 1.07
N LEU A 54 -11.18 -12.05 1.55
CA LEU A 54 -9.97 -12.77 1.16
C LEU A 54 -10.35 -13.90 0.20
N SER A 55 -10.00 -13.74 -1.07
CA SER A 55 -10.24 -14.75 -2.10
C SER A 55 -8.99 -15.60 -2.31
N PHE A 56 -9.15 -16.88 -2.63
CA PHE A 56 -8.04 -17.73 -3.03
C PHE A 56 -8.31 -18.46 -4.35
N SER A 57 -7.24 -18.72 -5.09
CA SER A 57 -7.26 -19.56 -6.29
C SER A 57 -6.09 -20.52 -6.30
N VAL A 58 -6.35 -21.76 -6.67
CA VAL A 58 -5.35 -22.82 -6.79
C VAL A 58 -4.86 -22.84 -8.24
N LYS A 59 -3.60 -22.47 -8.44
CA LYS A 59 -2.94 -22.41 -9.74
C LYS A 59 -1.90 -23.51 -9.88
N SER A 60 -1.67 -23.89 -11.13
CA SER A 60 -0.53 -24.73 -11.51
C SER A 60 0.65 -23.82 -11.89
N ARG A 61 1.82 -24.04 -11.29
CA ARG A 61 3.06 -23.29 -11.56
C ARG A 61 3.54 -23.51 -12.98
N SER A 62 3.49 -24.76 -13.46
CA SER A 62 3.90 -25.12 -14.82
C SER A 62 2.95 -24.55 -15.88
N LYS A 63 1.63 -24.59 -15.65
CA LYS A 63 0.63 -24.16 -16.63
C LYS A 63 0.23 -22.69 -16.49
N ARG A 64 0.58 -22.03 -15.38
CA ARG A 64 0.19 -20.66 -15.01
C ARG A 64 -1.30 -20.40 -15.13
N CYS A 65 -2.13 -21.42 -14.92
CA CYS A 65 -3.58 -21.35 -15.00
C CYS A 65 -4.22 -21.99 -13.76
N VAL A 66 -5.50 -21.70 -13.54
CA VAL A 66 -6.26 -22.31 -12.44
C VAL A 66 -6.37 -23.82 -12.64
N ASN A 67 -6.04 -24.58 -11.60
CA ASN A 67 -6.23 -26.03 -11.58
C ASN A 67 -7.66 -26.34 -11.14
N GLY A 68 -8.57 -26.46 -12.10
CA GLY A 68 -10.00 -26.69 -11.84
C GLY A 68 -10.28 -27.85 -10.87
N PRO A 69 -9.73 -29.06 -11.08
CA PRO A 69 -9.91 -30.17 -10.15
C PRO A 69 -9.49 -29.87 -8.72
N LEU A 70 -8.33 -29.21 -8.51
CA LEU A 70 -7.86 -28.85 -7.17
C LEU A 70 -8.66 -27.69 -6.57
N GLN A 71 -9.08 -26.71 -7.38
CA GLN A 71 -9.96 -25.64 -6.92
C GLN A 71 -11.28 -26.21 -6.38
N GLU A 72 -11.87 -27.19 -7.07
CA GLU A 72 -13.10 -27.85 -6.62
C GLU A 72 -12.88 -28.74 -5.39
N ALA A 73 -11.71 -29.38 -5.27
CA ALA A 73 -11.35 -30.12 -4.06
C ALA A 73 -11.23 -29.17 -2.85
N ALA A 74 -10.55 -28.03 -3.02
CA ALA A 74 -10.41 -27.00 -2.00
C ALA A 74 -11.77 -26.39 -1.63
N ARG A 75 -12.67 -26.14 -2.60
CA ARG A 75 -14.05 -25.69 -2.34
C ARG A 75 -14.85 -26.69 -1.53
N ARG A 76 -14.77 -27.97 -1.86
CA ARG A 76 -15.43 -29.05 -1.10
C ARG A 76 -14.91 -29.11 0.33
N ARG A 77 -13.59 -28.98 0.52
CA ARG A 77 -12.97 -28.92 1.85
C ARG A 77 -13.46 -27.68 2.61
N LEU A 78 -13.50 -26.53 1.97
CA LEU A 78 -13.97 -25.29 2.56
C LEU A 78 -15.45 -25.35 2.96
N TRP A 79 -16.29 -25.99 2.16
CA TRP A 79 -17.71 -26.22 2.48
C TRP A 79 -17.89 -27.10 3.71
N ALA A 80 -17.03 -28.12 3.91
CA ALA A 80 -17.04 -28.89 5.15
C ALA A 80 -16.65 -28.03 6.36
N LEU A 81 -15.65 -27.16 6.21
CA LEU A 81 -15.16 -26.25 7.25
C LEU A 81 -16.13 -25.09 7.56
N GLU A 82 -17.09 -24.81 6.67
CA GLU A 82 -18.10 -23.77 6.90
C GLU A 82 -19.02 -24.10 8.09
N ASN A 83 -19.23 -25.40 8.37
CA ASN A 83 -20.01 -25.85 9.53
C ASN A 83 -19.13 -26.08 10.79
N GLU A 84 -17.87 -26.49 10.61
CA GLU A 84 -16.91 -26.78 11.68
C GLU A 84 -15.71 -25.83 11.61
N ASP A 85 -15.96 -24.55 11.84
CA ASP A 85 -15.01 -23.47 11.55
C ASP A 85 -13.92 -23.25 12.62
N GLN A 86 -13.84 -24.08 13.66
CA GLN A 86 -12.93 -23.86 14.80
C GLN A 86 -11.45 -23.90 14.40
N GLU A 87 -11.08 -24.83 13.52
CA GLU A 87 -9.71 -24.93 12.98
C GLU A 87 -9.37 -23.69 12.15
N VAL A 88 -10.30 -23.23 11.32
CA VAL A 88 -10.12 -22.05 10.46
C VAL A 88 -10.06 -20.77 11.30
N ARG A 89 -10.90 -20.65 12.32
CA ARG A 89 -10.87 -19.53 13.28
C ARG A 89 -9.56 -19.47 14.04
N ALA A 90 -9.04 -20.61 14.49
CA ALA A 90 -7.75 -20.70 15.15
C ALA A 90 -6.62 -20.25 14.21
N LEU A 91 -6.61 -20.73 12.96
CA LEU A 91 -5.63 -20.31 11.97
C LEU A 91 -5.65 -18.79 11.75
N PHE A 92 -6.82 -18.21 11.46
CA PHE A 92 -6.87 -16.77 11.21
C PHE A 92 -6.46 -15.97 12.44
N LYS A 93 -6.77 -16.44 13.64
CA LYS A 93 -6.30 -15.81 14.88
C LYS A 93 -4.77 -15.83 14.96
N ASP A 94 -4.11 -16.93 14.61
CA ASP A 94 -2.65 -17.04 14.58
C ASP A 94 -2.04 -16.14 13.48
N LEU A 95 -2.73 -16.01 12.34
CA LEU A 95 -2.40 -15.05 11.28
C LEU A 95 -2.76 -13.60 11.63
N SER A 96 -3.21 -13.32 12.85
CA SER A 96 -3.57 -11.97 13.32
C SER A 96 -4.78 -11.35 12.60
N ALA A 97 -5.76 -12.16 12.22
CA ALA A 97 -7.05 -11.73 11.69
C ALA A 97 -8.22 -12.44 12.41
N ARG A 98 -9.43 -11.89 12.26
CA ARG A 98 -10.64 -12.49 12.84
C ARG A 98 -11.55 -13.01 11.75
N LEU A 99 -11.79 -14.31 11.74
CA LEU A 99 -12.74 -14.90 10.80
C LEU A 99 -14.18 -14.50 11.15
N VAL A 100 -14.84 -13.84 10.22
CA VAL A 100 -16.27 -13.47 10.29
C VAL A 100 -17.12 -14.58 9.68
N GLY A 101 -16.73 -15.08 8.50
CA GLY A 101 -17.46 -16.13 7.80
C GLY A 101 -16.67 -16.75 6.66
N ILE A 102 -17.20 -17.86 6.15
CA ILE A 102 -16.64 -18.60 5.03
C ILE A 102 -17.67 -18.57 3.89
N GLN A 103 -17.22 -18.29 2.68
CA GLN A 103 -18.05 -18.31 1.47
C GLN A 103 -17.47 -19.33 0.49
N SER A 104 -17.79 -20.61 0.74
CA SER A 104 -17.25 -21.76 0.01
C SER A 104 -17.48 -21.69 -1.50
N GLN A 105 -18.69 -21.28 -1.93
CA GLN A 105 -19.07 -21.13 -3.34
C GLN A 105 -18.21 -20.11 -4.10
N LYS A 106 -17.74 -19.07 -3.41
CA LYS A 106 -16.90 -18.01 -4.01
C LYS A 106 -15.41 -18.22 -3.76
N SER A 107 -15.02 -19.27 -3.04
CA SER A 107 -13.64 -19.49 -2.58
C SER A 107 -13.11 -18.29 -1.78
N GLN A 108 -13.93 -17.83 -0.83
CA GLN A 108 -13.70 -16.60 -0.08
C GLN A 108 -13.78 -16.83 1.43
N PHE A 109 -12.96 -16.10 2.17
CA PHE A 109 -13.05 -15.91 3.61
C PHE A 109 -13.41 -14.45 3.87
N LEU A 110 -14.32 -14.22 4.80
CA LEU A 110 -14.61 -12.89 5.33
C LEU A 110 -13.84 -12.74 6.63
N ILE A 111 -12.93 -11.76 6.66
CA ILE A 111 -12.09 -11.49 7.82
C ILE A 111 -12.25 -10.05 8.28
N THR A 112 -11.92 -9.77 9.52
CA THR A 112 -11.91 -8.40 10.05
C THR A 112 -10.72 -8.20 10.99
N PHE A 113 -10.44 -6.94 11.31
CA PHE A 113 -9.36 -6.51 12.19
C PHE A 113 -9.92 -5.55 13.24
N LYS A 114 -9.49 -5.73 14.49
CA LYS A 114 -9.87 -4.87 15.62
C LYS A 114 -8.79 -3.87 15.98
N THR A 115 -7.52 -4.17 15.72
CA THR A 115 -6.39 -3.35 16.15
C THR A 115 -5.40 -3.11 15.01
N LEU A 116 -4.59 -2.06 15.13
CA LEU A 116 -3.45 -1.87 14.23
C LEU A 116 -2.47 -3.04 14.27
N GLU A 117 -2.35 -3.70 15.42
CA GLU A 117 -1.48 -4.86 15.58
C GLU A 117 -1.93 -6.05 14.74
N GLU A 118 -3.24 -6.32 14.73
CA GLU A 118 -3.84 -7.37 13.92
C GLU A 118 -3.56 -7.10 12.42
N ILE A 119 -3.91 -5.90 11.92
CA ILE A 119 -3.79 -5.58 10.49
C ILE A 119 -2.35 -5.52 9.99
N TRP A 120 -1.37 -5.02 10.77
CA TRP A 120 0.02 -4.96 10.30
C TRP A 120 0.67 -6.33 10.23
N LYS A 121 0.42 -7.20 11.23
CA LYS A 121 0.95 -8.57 11.23
C LYS A 121 0.36 -9.36 10.07
N PHE A 122 -0.96 -9.30 9.92
CA PHE A 122 -1.65 -9.99 8.84
C PHE A 122 -1.16 -9.52 7.46
N SER A 123 -1.06 -8.20 7.24
CA SER A 123 -0.57 -7.65 5.96
C SER A 123 0.87 -8.10 5.67
N THR A 124 1.70 -8.21 6.69
CA THR A 124 3.07 -8.73 6.58
C THR A 124 3.07 -10.21 6.19
N TYR A 125 2.29 -11.05 6.88
CA TYR A 125 2.15 -12.46 6.57
C TYR A 125 1.57 -12.71 5.18
N LEU A 126 0.65 -11.86 4.73
CA LEU A 126 0.09 -11.93 3.39
C LEU A 126 1.17 -11.65 2.33
N ASN A 127 1.95 -10.58 2.51
CA ASN A 127 3.02 -10.21 1.56
C ASN A 127 4.15 -11.25 1.50
N LEU A 128 4.45 -11.92 2.62
CA LEU A 128 5.45 -12.99 2.68
C LEU A 128 4.92 -14.33 2.13
N GLY A 129 3.64 -14.44 1.77
CA GLY A 129 3.05 -15.69 1.28
C GLY A 129 2.74 -16.73 2.38
N TYR A 130 2.80 -16.34 3.66
CA TYR A 130 2.46 -17.23 4.76
C TYR A 130 0.98 -17.57 4.81
N VAL A 131 0.11 -16.61 4.46
CA VAL A 131 -1.34 -16.85 4.39
C VAL A 131 -1.63 -17.93 3.34
N SER A 132 -1.00 -17.88 2.16
CA SER A 132 -1.15 -18.93 1.14
C SER A 132 -0.68 -20.30 1.61
N ALA A 133 0.49 -20.38 2.26
CA ALA A 133 1.03 -21.64 2.77
C ALA A 133 0.13 -22.25 3.86
N CYS A 134 -0.36 -21.44 4.79
CA CYS A 134 -1.31 -21.88 5.82
C CYS A 134 -2.63 -22.40 5.22
N LEU A 135 -3.16 -21.72 4.20
CA LEU A 135 -4.36 -22.18 3.52
C LEU A 135 -4.13 -23.51 2.79
N GLU A 136 -2.93 -23.77 2.29
CA GLU A 136 -2.58 -25.03 1.64
C GLU A 136 -2.75 -26.23 2.58
N HIS A 137 -2.33 -26.07 3.84
CA HIS A 137 -2.49 -27.09 4.88
C HIS A 137 -3.95 -27.36 5.24
N ILE A 138 -4.82 -26.34 5.22
CA ILE A 138 -6.23 -26.50 5.57
C ILE A 138 -7.07 -27.04 4.41
N LEU A 139 -6.77 -26.60 3.19
CA LEU A 139 -7.58 -26.87 2.00
C LEU A 139 -7.33 -28.25 1.39
N PHE A 140 -6.17 -28.86 1.66
CA PHE A 140 -5.79 -30.14 1.06
C PHE A 140 -5.57 -31.24 2.09
N ASP A 141 -5.90 -32.47 1.69
CA ASP A 141 -5.84 -33.65 2.54
C ASP A 141 -4.53 -34.44 2.36
N HIS A 142 -4.39 -35.54 3.10
CA HIS A 142 -3.22 -36.41 3.04
C HIS A 142 -2.94 -36.98 1.64
N HIS A 143 -3.94 -37.16 0.78
CA HIS A 143 -3.72 -37.69 -0.57
C HIS A 143 -2.99 -36.68 -1.46
N TYR A 144 -3.30 -35.40 -1.31
CA TYR A 144 -2.56 -34.32 -1.97
C TYR A 144 -1.10 -34.31 -1.53
N TRP A 145 -0.84 -34.33 -0.22
CA TRP A 145 0.52 -34.24 0.34
C TRP A 145 1.42 -35.43 -0.03
N LEU A 146 0.84 -36.60 -0.29
CA LEU A 146 1.59 -37.77 -0.75
C LEU A 146 2.02 -37.70 -2.23
N ASN A 147 1.52 -36.73 -3.00
CA ASN A 147 1.85 -36.56 -4.41
C ASN A 147 2.83 -35.39 -4.61
N CYS A 148 4.13 -35.66 -4.47
CA CYS A 148 5.18 -34.63 -4.57
C CYS A 148 5.12 -33.81 -5.87
N ARG A 149 4.80 -34.45 -7.01
CA ARG A 149 4.68 -33.74 -8.30
C ARG A 149 3.54 -32.73 -8.31
N LEU A 150 2.44 -33.05 -7.64
CA LEU A 150 1.29 -32.18 -7.52
C LEU A 150 1.58 -31.03 -6.57
N VAL A 151 2.22 -31.31 -5.43
CA VAL A 151 2.61 -30.29 -4.44
C VAL A 151 3.58 -29.28 -5.06
N GLU A 152 4.62 -29.74 -5.75
CA GLU A 152 5.60 -28.88 -6.42
C GLU A 152 4.97 -28.00 -7.51
N ASP A 153 3.97 -28.52 -8.22
CA ASP A 153 3.27 -27.77 -9.28
C ASP A 153 2.16 -26.88 -8.74
N THR A 154 1.77 -26.98 -7.46
CA THR A 154 0.64 -26.23 -6.93
C THR A 154 1.07 -24.91 -6.30
N GLU A 155 0.26 -23.88 -6.51
CA GLU A 155 0.41 -22.57 -5.91
C GLU A 155 -0.96 -22.04 -5.49
N ILE A 156 -1.13 -21.71 -4.22
CA ILE A 156 -2.31 -21.00 -3.74
C ILE A 156 -2.05 -19.50 -3.86
N GLN A 157 -2.73 -18.87 -4.81
CA GLN A 157 -2.74 -17.42 -4.91
C GLN A 157 -3.86 -16.86 -4.04
N VAL A 158 -3.48 -16.04 -3.07
CA VAL A 158 -4.40 -15.28 -2.22
C VAL A 158 -4.48 -13.85 -2.73
N SER A 159 -5.69 -13.30 -2.80
CA SER A 159 -5.95 -11.93 -3.21
C SER A 159 -6.96 -11.27 -2.28
N ILE A 160 -6.72 -10.02 -1.95
CA ILE A 160 -7.60 -9.17 -1.15
C ILE A 160 -7.98 -7.91 -1.93
N ASP A 161 -9.02 -7.21 -1.50
CA ASP A 161 -9.27 -5.85 -1.97
C ASP A 161 -8.34 -4.88 -1.23
N ASP A 162 -7.26 -4.47 -1.89
CA ASP A 162 -6.26 -3.56 -1.34
C ASP A 162 -6.86 -2.22 -0.90
N LYS A 163 -7.85 -1.70 -1.64
CA LYS A 163 -8.52 -0.44 -1.30
C LYS A 163 -9.34 -0.59 -0.03
N HIS A 164 -10.01 -1.73 0.13
CA HIS A 164 -10.78 -2.02 1.34
C HIS A 164 -9.86 -2.22 2.54
N LEU A 165 -8.74 -2.93 2.38
CA LEU A 165 -7.73 -3.07 3.43
C LEU A 165 -7.17 -1.70 3.85
N GLU A 166 -6.84 -0.84 2.88
CA GLU A 166 -6.39 0.53 3.14
C GLU A 166 -7.45 1.32 3.91
N THR A 167 -8.71 1.20 3.53
CA THR A 167 -9.83 1.88 4.21
C THR A 167 -10.00 1.38 5.65
N MET A 168 -9.89 0.07 5.90
CA MET A 168 -9.89 -0.51 7.25
C MET A 168 -8.74 0.01 8.10
N TYR A 169 -7.54 0.03 7.53
CA TYR A 169 -6.35 0.55 8.17
C TYR A 169 -6.50 2.01 8.56
N LEU A 170 -6.96 2.87 7.64
CA LEU A 170 -7.22 4.29 7.90
C LEU A 170 -8.31 4.48 8.97
N GLY A 171 -9.36 3.67 8.96
CA GLY A 171 -10.37 3.65 10.01
C GLY A 171 -9.76 3.36 11.38
N LEU A 172 -8.95 2.29 11.48
CA LEU A 172 -8.26 1.93 12.73
C LEU A 172 -7.29 3.02 13.20
N LEU A 173 -6.54 3.66 12.30
CA LEU A 173 -5.67 4.79 12.63
C LEU A 173 -6.44 5.99 13.19
N THR A 174 -7.56 6.32 12.55
CA THR A 174 -8.41 7.44 12.95
C THR A 174 -9.03 7.18 14.32
N HIS A 175 -9.47 5.95 14.58
CA HIS A 175 -9.98 5.55 15.89
C HIS A 175 -8.93 5.63 17.01
N GLU A 176 -7.65 5.39 16.72
CA GLU A 176 -6.58 5.56 17.71
C GLU A 176 -6.26 7.03 18.03
N GLY A 177 -6.62 7.97 17.15
CA GLY A 177 -6.46 9.42 17.40
C GLY A 177 -5.01 9.94 17.34
N HIS A 178 -4.02 9.06 17.24
CA HIS A 178 -2.60 9.40 17.17
C HIS A 178 -1.83 8.47 16.23
N PHE A 179 -1.16 9.04 15.23
CA PHE A 179 -0.43 8.28 14.22
C PHE A 179 0.63 9.13 13.51
N PHE A 180 1.52 8.49 12.74
CA PHE A 180 2.53 9.18 11.97
C PHE A 180 2.07 9.42 10.53
N CYS A 181 2.40 10.60 10.03
CA CYS A 181 2.12 11.04 8.67
C CYS A 181 3.41 11.48 7.99
N ARG A 182 3.31 11.57 6.67
CA ARG A 182 4.28 12.19 5.79
C ARG A 182 3.71 13.52 5.27
N ALA A 183 4.54 14.56 5.23
CA ALA A 183 4.21 15.79 4.52
C ALA A 183 4.19 15.56 3.00
N THR A 184 3.10 15.89 2.32
CA THR A 184 3.00 15.79 0.85
C THR A 184 3.51 17.03 0.14
N SER A 185 3.56 18.16 0.85
CA SER A 185 4.03 19.46 0.37
C SER A 185 4.85 20.16 1.44
N SER A 186 5.78 21.01 1.01
CA SER A 186 6.48 21.89 1.93
C SER A 186 5.52 23.00 2.38
N VAL A 187 5.36 23.18 3.70
CA VAL A 187 4.53 24.21 4.29
C VAL A 187 5.44 25.22 4.98
N ALA A 188 5.47 26.44 4.47
CA ALA A 188 6.14 27.56 5.14
C ALA A 188 5.18 28.22 6.13
N GLN A 189 5.71 28.76 7.23
CA GLN A 189 4.90 29.52 8.18
C GLN A 189 4.30 30.74 7.48
N PRO A 190 2.98 30.97 7.58
CA PRO A 190 2.41 32.24 7.18
C PRO A 190 2.91 33.33 8.14
N ALA A 191 3.32 34.48 7.59
CA ALA A 191 3.88 35.61 8.34
C ALA A 191 2.93 36.16 9.44
N GLU A 192 1.65 35.79 9.39
CA GLU A 192 0.60 36.20 10.31
C GLU A 192 0.43 35.28 11.55
N LYS A 193 1.07 34.09 11.56
CA LYS A 193 0.99 33.09 12.66
C LYS A 193 2.36 32.51 13.04
N GLU A 194 3.32 33.40 13.24
CA GLU A 194 4.68 33.03 13.63
C GLU A 194 4.68 32.29 14.99
N GLY A 195 5.06 31.02 14.99
CA GLY A 195 5.14 30.16 16.19
C GLY A 195 3.95 29.21 16.44
N GLU A 196 2.84 29.33 15.71
CA GLU A 196 1.68 28.42 15.85
C GLU A 196 1.65 27.30 14.80
N CYS A 197 2.10 27.59 13.57
CA CYS A 197 2.13 26.62 12.47
C CYS A 197 3.51 25.94 12.35
N LEU A 198 3.51 24.65 12.07
CA LEU A 198 4.76 23.90 11.87
C LEU A 198 5.32 24.18 10.47
N THR A 199 6.62 24.48 10.37
CA THR A 199 7.29 24.46 9.07
C THR A 199 7.59 23.02 8.69
N LEU A 200 7.21 22.63 7.47
CA LEU A 200 7.38 21.28 6.95
C LEU A 200 8.15 21.28 5.66
N CYS A 201 9.10 20.36 5.55
CA CYS A 201 9.64 19.95 4.27
C CYS A 201 8.77 18.84 3.68
N LYS A 202 8.63 18.82 2.35
CA LYS A 202 8.04 17.69 1.64
C LYS A 202 8.72 16.38 2.08
N ASN A 203 7.91 15.38 2.39
CA ASN A 203 8.25 14.04 2.88
C ASN A 203 8.81 13.93 4.29
N GLU A 204 8.75 15.02 5.05
CA GLU A 204 9.08 14.99 6.46
C GLU A 204 8.09 14.10 7.23
N LEU A 205 8.61 13.31 8.19
CA LEU A 205 7.78 12.49 9.08
C LEU A 205 7.30 13.32 10.27
N ILE A 206 6.01 13.19 10.55
CA ILE A 206 5.30 14.00 11.54
C ILE A 206 4.47 13.06 12.39
N SER A 207 4.56 13.18 13.71
CA SER A 207 3.62 12.56 14.64
C SER A 207 2.42 13.48 14.77
N VAL A 208 1.22 13.00 14.46
CA VAL A 208 0.01 13.81 14.46
C VAL A 208 -0.99 13.28 15.47
N LYS A 209 -1.63 14.21 16.17
CA LYS A 209 -2.74 13.93 17.07
C LYS A 209 -3.99 14.60 16.49
N ILE A 210 -5.04 13.82 16.26
CA ILE A 210 -6.32 14.34 15.76
C ILE A 210 -6.87 15.31 16.81
N ALA A 211 -7.23 16.51 16.35
CA ALA A 211 -7.97 17.50 17.12
C ALA A 211 -9.44 17.50 16.65
N ASP A 212 -10.38 17.58 17.59
CA ASP A 212 -11.81 17.55 17.27
C ASP A 212 -12.21 18.80 16.46
N GLY A 213 -12.65 18.58 15.22
CA GLY A 213 -13.40 19.56 14.42
C GLY A 213 -12.59 20.57 13.58
N GLY A 214 -11.29 20.35 13.34
CA GLY A 214 -10.45 21.27 12.57
C GLY A 214 -9.87 20.71 11.26
N SER A 215 -9.62 21.60 10.28
CA SER A 215 -8.81 21.35 9.08
C SER A 215 -7.28 21.36 9.36
N GLU A 216 -6.91 21.60 10.61
CA GLU A 216 -5.55 21.64 11.12
C GLU A 216 -5.43 20.70 12.32
N TRP A 217 -4.36 19.92 12.36
CA TRP A 217 -4.05 18.98 13.44
C TRP A 217 -2.76 19.36 14.16
N GLU A 218 -2.63 18.92 15.41
CA GLU A 218 -1.40 19.13 16.18
C GLU A 218 -0.33 18.12 15.74
N GLY A 219 0.74 18.62 15.15
CA GLY A 219 1.86 17.83 14.62
C GLY A 219 3.16 18.09 15.37
N VAL A 220 3.99 17.05 15.48
CA VAL A 220 5.38 17.14 15.94
C VAL A 220 6.29 16.58 14.86
N SER A 221 7.21 17.40 14.34
CA SER A 221 8.22 16.93 13.39
C SER A 221 9.19 15.98 14.08
N LEU A 222 9.44 14.81 13.48
CA LEU A 222 10.46 13.89 13.95
C LEU A 222 11.90 14.35 13.60
N VAL A 223 12.05 15.29 12.68
CA VAL A 223 13.37 15.82 12.25
C VAL A 223 13.80 16.99 13.14
N THR A 224 12.93 17.97 13.31
CA THR A 224 13.23 19.21 14.04
C THR A 224 12.83 19.12 15.51
N GLY A 225 11.91 18.22 15.86
CA GLY A 225 11.31 18.14 17.19
C GLY A 225 10.37 19.30 17.50
N GLN A 226 10.08 20.18 16.52
CA GLN A 226 9.15 21.28 16.69
C GLN A 226 7.72 20.74 16.74
N ARG A 227 6.87 21.44 17.50
CA ARG A 227 5.43 21.19 17.62
C ARG A 227 4.69 22.37 17.02
N GLY A 228 3.59 22.12 16.31
CA GLY A 228 2.77 23.17 15.72
C GLY A 228 1.55 22.58 15.00
N LEU A 229 0.70 23.46 14.50
CA LEU A 229 -0.46 23.10 13.69
C LEU A 229 -0.03 22.77 12.26
N VAL A 230 -0.63 21.72 11.70
CA VAL A 230 -0.38 21.24 10.34
C VAL A 230 -1.70 21.05 9.60
N PRO A 231 -1.86 21.58 8.38
CA PRO A 231 -3.07 21.37 7.59
C PRO A 231 -3.19 19.91 7.15
N VAL A 232 -4.39 19.34 7.28
CA VAL A 232 -4.68 17.94 6.91
C VAL A 232 -4.42 17.67 5.43
N SER A 233 -4.64 18.66 4.56
CA SER A 233 -4.42 18.56 3.11
C SER A 233 -2.95 18.38 2.71
N ALA A 234 -2.01 18.72 3.60
CA ALA A 234 -0.59 18.54 3.39
C ALA A 234 -0.06 17.23 3.98
N LEU A 235 -0.93 16.37 4.51
CA LEU A 235 -0.56 15.15 5.22
C LEU A 235 -1.06 13.91 4.50
N GLU A 236 -0.23 12.87 4.51
CA GLU A 236 -0.59 11.53 4.05
C GLU A 236 -0.17 10.51 5.12
N PRO A 237 -1.06 9.62 5.57
CA PRO A 237 -0.70 8.55 6.49
C PRO A 237 0.37 7.64 5.90
N LEU A 238 1.18 7.03 6.76
CA LEU A 238 2.14 6.04 6.28
C LEU A 238 1.39 4.85 5.64
N PRO A 239 1.74 4.44 4.40
CA PRO A 239 0.94 3.48 3.63
C PRO A 239 1.01 2.05 4.20
N LEU A 240 2.09 1.72 4.92
CA LEU A 240 2.25 0.41 5.55
C LEU A 240 1.93 0.48 7.04
N PRO A 241 0.97 -0.32 7.54
CA PRO A 241 0.65 -0.38 8.97
C PRO A 241 1.87 -0.75 9.84
N PHE A 242 2.81 -1.54 9.31
CA PHE A 242 4.05 -1.91 10.02
C PHE A 242 4.88 -0.68 10.42
N HIS A 243 4.97 0.33 9.54
CA HIS A 243 5.74 1.54 9.85
C HIS A 243 5.14 2.34 10.99
N GLN A 244 3.81 2.40 11.07
CA GLN A 244 3.16 3.04 12.21
C GLN A 244 3.50 2.32 13.52
N TRP A 245 3.38 0.99 13.52
CA TRP A 245 3.70 0.20 14.71
C TRP A 245 5.17 0.35 15.10
N PHE A 246 6.09 0.31 14.13
CA PHE A 246 7.52 0.46 14.39
C PHE A 246 7.84 1.82 15.04
N LEU A 247 7.34 2.92 14.47
CA LEU A 247 7.59 4.26 14.99
C LEU A 247 6.96 4.47 16.37
N LYS A 248 5.81 3.84 16.64
CA LYS A 248 5.15 3.87 17.98
C LYS A 248 5.98 3.16 19.04
N ASN A 249 6.57 2.02 18.71
CA ASN A 249 7.30 1.18 19.68
C ASN A 249 8.79 1.56 19.80
N TYR A 250 9.38 2.16 18.77
CA TYR A 250 10.81 2.48 18.71
C TYR A 250 11.08 3.95 18.34
N PRO A 251 10.54 4.94 19.07
CA PRO A 251 10.68 6.35 18.72
C PRO A 251 12.13 6.86 18.69
N GLY A 252 13.05 6.20 19.41
CA GLY A 252 14.49 6.55 19.45
C GLY A 252 15.33 5.99 18.29
N SER A 253 14.82 5.01 17.55
CA SER A 253 15.56 4.34 16.46
C SER A 253 15.62 5.18 15.18
N CYS A 254 14.67 6.09 15.00
CA CYS A 254 14.65 7.09 13.94
C CYS A 254 15.26 8.42 14.40
N SER A 255 16.21 8.41 15.34
CA SER A 255 17.00 9.59 15.69
C SER A 255 17.87 10.00 14.50
N LEU A 256 17.24 10.65 13.52
CA LEU A 256 17.89 11.44 12.49
C LEU A 256 18.86 12.34 13.23
N SER A 257 20.16 12.10 13.04
CA SER A 257 21.16 12.70 13.91
C SER A 257 20.99 14.22 13.90
N ARG A 258 20.88 14.84 15.07
CA ARG A 258 20.91 16.31 15.25
C ARG A 258 22.22 16.95 14.75
N LYS A 259 23.20 16.16 14.30
CA LYS A 259 24.45 16.63 13.75
C LYS A 259 24.27 17.04 12.30
N ARG A 260 24.56 18.30 12.03
CA ARG A 260 24.57 19.00 10.74
C ARG A 260 25.60 18.43 9.73
N ASP A 261 26.17 17.25 10.00
CA ASP A 261 27.28 16.65 9.25
C ASP A 261 26.91 15.27 8.68
N CYS A 262 25.65 15.05 8.31
CA CYS A 262 25.26 13.84 7.58
C CYS A 262 25.08 14.19 6.09
N VAL A 263 26.19 14.17 5.35
CA VAL A 263 26.22 14.35 3.88
C VAL A 263 25.90 13.02 3.15
N GLY A 264 25.24 12.06 3.82
CA GLY A 264 24.87 10.78 3.23
C GLY A 264 23.61 10.15 3.84
N SER A 265 22.61 9.91 3.00
CA SER A 265 21.56 8.87 3.09
C SER A 265 20.64 8.79 4.33
N CYS A 266 20.24 9.91 4.94
CA CYS A 266 19.10 9.94 5.87
C CYS A 266 17.74 10.13 5.13
N GLN A 267 17.51 9.39 4.04
CA GLN A 267 16.39 9.65 3.13
C GLN A 267 15.42 8.47 3.09
N ILE A 268 14.13 8.76 3.36
CA ILE A 268 13.04 7.80 3.18
C ILE A 268 12.89 7.53 1.68
N GLY A 269 12.95 6.26 1.31
CA GLY A 269 12.94 5.80 -0.08
C GLY A 269 11.68 5.05 -0.45
N ARG A 270 11.24 5.19 -1.71
CA ARG A 270 10.22 4.31 -2.33
C ARG A 270 10.66 3.97 -3.75
N GLY A 271 10.07 2.92 -4.31
CA GLY A 271 10.24 2.56 -5.71
C GLY A 271 11.19 1.38 -5.85
N LYS A 272 12.06 1.40 -6.86
CA LYS A 272 13.01 0.32 -7.12
C LYS A 272 14.37 0.71 -6.56
N CYS A 273 15.04 -0.23 -5.90
CA CYS A 273 16.40 -0.08 -5.41
C CYS A 273 17.30 -1.16 -6.01
N LYS A 274 18.62 -0.98 -5.94
CA LYS A 274 19.61 -1.94 -6.40
C LYS A 274 20.42 -2.49 -5.24
N ALA A 275 20.65 -3.80 -5.23
CA ALA A 275 21.58 -4.41 -4.30
C ALA A 275 23.03 -3.96 -4.60
N TRP A 276 23.66 -3.29 -3.64
CA TRP A 276 25.07 -2.87 -3.73
C TRP A 276 26.03 -4.02 -3.41
N LYS A 277 25.62 -4.91 -2.51
CA LYS A 277 26.36 -6.10 -2.09
C LYS A 277 25.56 -7.36 -2.33
N GLU A 278 26.28 -8.43 -2.59
CA GLU A 278 25.72 -9.78 -2.52
C GLU A 278 25.37 -10.12 -1.07
N TYR A 279 24.22 -10.76 -0.88
CA TYR A 279 23.73 -11.19 0.42
C TYR A 279 23.06 -12.54 0.29
N GLU A 280 23.58 -13.52 1.04
CA GLU A 280 22.93 -14.81 1.21
C GLU A 280 22.01 -14.71 2.43
N ARG A 281 20.75 -15.11 2.25
CA ARG A 281 19.73 -15.06 3.30
C ARG A 281 20.17 -15.89 4.51
N GLU A 282 20.04 -15.31 5.70
CA GLU A 282 20.26 -16.04 6.96
C GLU A 282 18.98 -16.75 7.37
N GLU A 283 17.85 -16.07 7.21
CA GLU A 283 16.53 -16.58 7.60
C GLU A 283 15.64 -16.95 6.41
N LYS A 284 14.58 -17.72 6.68
CA LYS A 284 13.64 -18.14 5.64
C LYS A 284 12.79 -17.00 5.05
N ASP A 285 12.75 -15.87 5.72
CA ASP A 285 11.96 -14.72 5.25
C ASP A 285 12.78 -13.68 4.54
N GLU A 286 14.10 -13.87 4.45
CA GLU A 286 15.01 -12.93 3.83
C GLU A 286 15.21 -13.24 2.34
N LEU A 287 15.44 -12.18 1.57
CA LEU A 287 15.76 -12.29 0.15
C LEU A 287 17.26 -12.50 -0.06
N ASN A 288 17.57 -13.45 -0.93
CA ASN A 288 18.90 -13.57 -1.53
C ASN A 288 19.10 -12.41 -2.51
N LEU A 289 20.24 -11.72 -2.40
CA LEU A 289 20.57 -10.58 -3.24
C LEU A 289 21.86 -10.86 -3.99
N CYS A 290 21.81 -10.71 -5.32
CA CYS A 290 23.02 -10.61 -6.14
C CYS A 290 23.36 -9.13 -6.36
N ARG A 291 24.64 -8.81 -6.47
CA ARG A 291 25.08 -7.44 -6.75
C ARG A 291 24.46 -6.94 -8.06
N GLY A 292 23.75 -5.81 -7.98
CA GLY A 292 23.05 -5.18 -9.10
C GLY A 292 21.59 -5.60 -9.27
N ASP A 293 21.08 -6.52 -8.44
CA ASP A 293 19.69 -6.93 -8.48
C ASP A 293 18.75 -5.76 -8.22
N SER A 294 17.73 -5.63 -9.05
CA SER A 294 16.67 -4.64 -8.89
C SER A 294 15.58 -5.19 -7.98
N ILE A 295 15.26 -4.46 -6.92
CA ILE A 295 14.31 -4.85 -5.88
C ILE A 295 13.25 -3.75 -5.77
N GLU A 296 11.99 -4.12 -5.91
CA GLU A 296 10.86 -3.21 -5.69
C GLU A 296 10.56 -3.12 -4.19
N ILE A 297 10.63 -1.92 -3.63
CA ILE A 297 10.34 -1.64 -2.23
C ILE A 297 8.83 -1.72 -2.04
N ILE A 298 8.39 -2.63 -1.16
CA ILE A 298 7.00 -2.69 -0.73
C ILE A 298 6.84 -1.64 0.39
N GLY A 299 6.09 -0.58 0.08
CA GLY A 299 5.86 0.58 0.95
C GLY A 299 6.99 1.62 0.93
N VAL A 300 7.76 1.75 2.02
CA VAL A 300 8.84 2.75 2.15
C VAL A 300 10.01 2.22 2.98
N VAL A 301 11.23 2.68 2.71
CA VAL A 301 12.41 2.44 3.55
C VAL A 301 12.54 3.59 4.54
N ILE A 302 12.53 3.30 5.85
CA ILE A 302 12.71 4.31 6.90
C ILE A 302 14.15 4.25 7.44
N PRO A 303 14.88 5.39 7.49
CA PRO A 303 16.19 5.44 8.13
C PRO A 303 16.13 4.93 9.58
N GLY A 304 17.03 4.00 9.92
CA GLY A 304 17.07 3.33 11.23
C GLY A 304 16.48 1.91 11.23
N LEU A 305 15.64 1.57 10.25
CA LEU A 305 15.23 0.18 10.03
C LEU A 305 16.38 -0.63 9.41
N GLN A 306 16.73 -1.73 10.06
CA GLN A 306 17.73 -2.65 9.52
C GLN A 306 17.22 -3.45 8.33
N TRP A 307 15.89 -3.61 8.22
CA TRP A 307 15.22 -4.43 7.22
C TRP A 307 13.97 -3.72 6.68
N PHE A 308 13.66 -3.95 5.40
CA PHE A 308 12.38 -3.58 4.78
C PHE A 308 11.86 -4.73 3.93
N ILE A 309 10.58 -4.73 3.58
CA ILE A 309 9.99 -5.75 2.71
C ILE A 309 10.21 -5.33 1.25
N GLY A 310 10.86 -6.20 0.47
CA GLY A 310 11.10 -5.98 -0.95
C GLY A 310 10.61 -7.14 -1.80
N LYS A 311 10.43 -6.88 -3.08
CA LYS A 311 10.16 -7.87 -4.11
C LYS A 311 11.31 -7.89 -5.11
N SER A 312 11.97 -9.04 -5.27
CA SER A 312 12.99 -9.22 -6.30
C SER A 312 12.35 -9.14 -7.69
N THR A 313 12.88 -8.28 -8.56
CA THR A 313 12.37 -8.21 -9.95
C THR A 313 12.85 -9.38 -10.81
N CYS A 314 13.94 -10.04 -10.40
CA CYS A 314 14.51 -11.20 -11.09
C CYS A 314 13.76 -12.49 -10.76
N SER A 315 13.60 -12.81 -9.47
CA SER A 315 12.92 -14.05 -9.02
C SER A 315 11.42 -13.87 -8.82
N GLY A 316 10.95 -12.63 -8.63
CA GLY A 316 9.56 -12.34 -8.26
C GLY A 316 9.24 -12.60 -6.79
N GLU A 317 10.20 -13.10 -6.01
CA GLU A 317 10.06 -13.43 -4.59
C GLU A 317 9.95 -12.18 -3.73
N VAL A 318 9.19 -12.29 -2.65
CA VAL A 318 9.00 -11.23 -1.65
C VAL A 318 9.63 -11.67 -0.34
N GLY A 319 10.35 -10.77 0.32
CA GLY A 319 10.96 -11.05 1.61
C GLY A 319 11.63 -9.83 2.22
N PHE A 320 12.26 -10.02 3.38
CA PHE A 320 13.03 -9.00 4.07
C PHE A 320 14.36 -8.75 3.39
N VAL A 321 14.70 -7.47 3.26
CA VAL A 321 15.90 -6.97 2.60
C VAL A 321 16.67 -6.10 3.58
N PRO A 322 17.96 -6.39 3.84
CA PRO A 322 18.75 -5.60 4.77
C PRO A 322 19.13 -4.26 4.14
N THR A 323 18.73 -3.17 4.78
CA THR A 323 18.90 -1.79 4.27
C THR A 323 20.39 -1.46 4.00
N ARG A 324 21.31 -2.04 4.77
CA ARG A 324 22.78 -1.86 4.63
C ARG A 324 23.38 -2.41 3.33
N ASN A 325 22.67 -3.30 2.63
CA ASN A 325 23.16 -3.96 1.42
C ASN A 325 22.60 -3.35 0.14
N ILE A 326 21.76 -2.32 0.27
CA ILE A 326 21.17 -1.58 -0.84
C ILE A 326 21.98 -0.34 -1.14
N ASP A 327 22.08 -0.01 -2.43
CA ASP A 327 22.70 1.23 -2.88
C ASP A 327 21.82 2.43 -2.46
N PRO A 328 22.31 3.32 -1.58
CA PRO A 328 21.54 4.45 -1.07
C PRO A 328 21.12 5.46 -2.15
N ASP A 329 21.80 5.49 -3.30
CA ASP A 329 21.49 6.40 -4.41
C ASP A 329 20.55 5.75 -5.45
N SER A 330 20.20 4.48 -5.27
CA SER A 330 19.49 3.69 -6.27
C SER A 330 17.98 3.73 -6.17
N TYR A 331 17.43 4.00 -4.98
CA TYR A 331 15.99 4.18 -4.82
C TYR A 331 15.61 5.63 -5.02
N SER A 332 14.43 5.85 -5.59
CA SER A 332 13.92 7.20 -5.79
C SER A 332 13.83 7.88 -4.41
N PRO A 333 14.69 8.89 -4.15
CA PRO A 333 14.49 9.74 -3.00
C PRO A 333 13.09 10.31 -3.14
N ILE A 334 12.30 10.29 -2.06
CA ILE A 334 10.97 10.86 -2.17
C ILE A 334 11.04 12.40 -2.26
N TRP A 335 12.20 13.03 -2.02
CA TRP A 335 12.43 14.49 -2.10
C TRP A 335 11.91 15.11 -3.41
#